data_AF-A0AAW2KI54-F1
#
_entry.id   AF-A0AAW2KI54-F1
#
_cell.length_a   1.000
_cell.length_b   1.000
_cell.length_c   1.000
_cell.angle_alpha   90.00
_cell.angle_beta   90.00
_cell.angle_gamma   90.00
#
_symmetry.space_group_name_H-M   'P 1'
#
loop_
_entity.id
_entity.type
_entity.pdbx_description
1 polymer ?
#
loop_
_entity_poly.entity_id
_entity_poly.type
_entity_poly.pdbx_seq_one_letter_code
_entity_poly.pdbx_strand_id
1 'polypeptide(L)'
;MGSLATAEVCDTNAALLATGDIRVLPPIFKIYGQSRVFSGPIATLKVFEDNVLVRELLETRGEGRVLVIDGGGSMRCALVGGKFGAVGSEYGVEWNRGKWVYKGWMR
;
A
#
# COMPACT_ATOMS: atom_id res chain seq x y z
N MET A 1 -6.99 -11.39 16.32
CA MET A 1 -7.54 -11.39 14.95
C MET A 1 -6.56 -12.14 14.07
N GLY A 2 -7.01 -13.24 13.44
CA GLY A 2 -6.15 -14.16 12.70
C GLY A 2 -5.40 -13.45 11.57
N SER A 3 -4.13 -13.79 11.38
CA SER A 3 -3.38 -13.33 10.21
C SER A 3 -4.01 -13.94 8.97
N LEU A 4 -4.56 -13.12 8.09
CA LEU A 4 -4.99 -13.57 6.78
C LEU A 4 -3.73 -13.88 5.95
N ALA A 5 -3.35 -15.16 5.87
CA ALA A 5 -2.25 -15.58 5.03
C ALA A 5 -2.71 -15.52 3.57
N THR A 6 -1.95 -14.85 2.70
CA THR A 6 -2.28 -14.77 1.26
C THR A 6 -2.33 -16.15 0.62
N ALA A 7 -1.52 -17.11 1.09
CA ALA A 7 -1.56 -18.51 0.67
C ALA A 7 -2.93 -19.16 0.95
N GLU A 8 -3.44 -19.02 2.17
CA GLU A 8 -4.72 -19.60 2.59
C GLU A 8 -5.92 -19.00 1.80
N VAL A 9 -5.85 -17.70 1.49
CA VAL A 9 -6.83 -17.05 0.61
C VAL A 9 -6.77 -17.64 -0.79
N CYS A 10 -5.58 -17.90 -1.34
CA CYS A 10 -5.43 -18.51 -2.66
C CYS A 10 -5.97 -19.94 -2.69
N ASP A 11 -5.61 -20.75 -1.69
CA ASP A 11 -5.99 -22.16 -1.61
C ASP A 11 -7.51 -22.32 -1.46
N THR A 12 -8.15 -21.49 -0.62
CA THR A 12 -9.60 -21.53 -0.38
C THR A 12 -10.42 -21.02 -1.58
N ASN A 13 -9.81 -20.19 -2.45
CA ASN A 13 -10.51 -19.50 -3.54
C ASN A 13 -9.92 -19.84 -4.91
N ALA A 14 -9.43 -21.06 -5.10
CA ALA A 14 -8.82 -21.52 -6.36
C ALA A 14 -9.72 -21.30 -7.59
N ALA A 15 -11.04 -21.45 -7.45
CA ALA A 15 -12.00 -21.17 -8.53
C ALA A 15 -12.00 -19.70 -8.93
N LEU A 16 -11.90 -18.77 -7.97
CA LEU A 16 -11.87 -17.33 -8.21
C LEU A 16 -10.51 -16.87 -8.79
N LEU A 17 -9.44 -17.62 -8.55
CA LEU A 17 -8.16 -17.42 -9.23
C LEU A 17 -8.26 -17.81 -10.71
N ALA A 18 -8.96 -18.90 -11.02
CA ALA A 18 -9.15 -19.36 -12.40
C ALA A 18 -10.04 -18.41 -13.22
N THR A 19 -11.06 -17.81 -12.60
CA THR A 19 -11.91 -16.79 -13.25
C THR A 19 -11.24 -15.41 -13.33
N GLY A 20 -10.20 -15.17 -12.52
CA GLY A 20 -9.48 -13.89 -12.46
C GLY A 20 -10.14 -12.83 -11.59
N ASP A 21 -11.13 -13.21 -10.78
CA ASP A 21 -11.78 -12.38 -9.76
C ASP A 21 -10.83 -12.12 -8.58
N ILE A 22 -9.98 -13.09 -8.26
CA ILE A 22 -8.80 -12.90 -7.40
C ILE A 22 -7.57 -12.86 -8.28
N ARG A 23 -6.69 -11.89 -8.00
CA ARG A 23 -5.42 -11.73 -8.72
C ARG A 23 -4.27 -11.66 -7.75
N VAL A 24 -3.24 -12.43 -8.05
CA VAL A 24 -1.97 -12.39 -7.33
C VAL A 24 -1.03 -11.43 -8.05
N LEU A 25 -0.54 -10.43 -7.34
CA LEU A 25 0.43 -9.49 -7.90
C LEU A 25 1.84 -10.11 -7.94
N PRO A 26 2.68 -9.75 -8.93
CA PRO A 26 4.08 -10.15 -8.94
C PRO A 26 4.79 -9.72 -7.64
N PRO A 27 5.72 -10.53 -7.11
CA PRO A 27 6.42 -10.26 -5.85
C PRO A 27 7.55 -9.23 -6.02
N ILE A 28 7.26 -8.09 -6.64
CA ILE A 28 8.21 -7.00 -6.93
C ILE A 28 8.23 -5.92 -5.85
N PHE A 29 7.34 -6.03 -4.86
CA PHE A 29 7.17 -5.05 -3.80
C PHE A 29 8.11 -5.32 -2.62
N LYS A 30 8.60 -4.25 -2.01
CA LYS A 30 9.41 -4.29 -0.80
C LYS A 30 8.61 -3.79 0.40
N ILE A 31 8.78 -4.46 1.53
CA ILE A 31 8.11 -4.08 2.79
C ILE A 31 8.99 -3.06 3.50
N TYR A 32 8.50 -1.83 3.63
CA TYR A 32 9.18 -0.74 4.33
C TYR A 32 8.53 -0.35 5.68
N GLY A 33 7.28 -0.76 5.90
CA GLY A 33 6.55 -0.51 7.14
C GLY A 33 6.79 -1.55 8.23
N GLN A 34 6.37 -1.23 9.45
CA GLN A 34 6.42 -2.15 10.60
C GLN A 34 5.36 -3.25 10.50
N SER A 35 4.23 -2.98 9.84
CA SER A 35 3.17 -3.96 9.62
C SER A 35 3.46 -4.79 8.37
N ARG A 36 3.76 -6.07 8.55
CA ARG A 36 4.07 -7.01 7.44
C ARG A 36 2.84 -7.62 6.77
N VAL A 37 1.68 -7.52 7.41
CA VAL A 37 0.43 -8.11 6.93
C VAL A 37 -0.68 -7.10 7.02
N PHE A 38 -1.42 -6.94 5.91
CA PHE A 38 -2.55 -6.04 5.85
C PHE A 38 -3.55 -6.33 4.76
N SER A 39 -4.76 -5.85 4.98
CA SER A 39 -5.88 -5.90 4.06
C SER A 39 -6.79 -4.69 4.29
N GLY A 40 -7.57 -4.33 3.28
CA GLY A 40 -8.51 -3.22 3.30
C GLY A 40 -8.94 -2.84 1.88
N PRO A 41 -9.98 -2.01 1.73
CA PRO A 41 -10.40 -1.51 0.42
C PRO A 41 -9.27 -0.71 -0.24
N ILE A 42 -9.09 -0.88 -1.54
CA ILE A 42 -7.98 -0.23 -2.27
C ILE A 42 -8.36 1.20 -2.65
N ALA A 43 -7.49 2.16 -2.34
CA ALA A 43 -7.45 3.47 -2.95
C ALA A 43 -6.24 3.53 -3.89
N THR A 44 -6.37 4.14 -5.06
CA THR A 44 -5.26 4.25 -6.03
C THR A 44 -4.91 5.70 -6.27
N LEU A 45 -3.61 5.99 -6.31
CA LEU A 45 -3.10 7.29 -6.71
C LEU A 45 -2.02 7.12 -7.77
N LYS A 46 -2.17 7.80 -8.91
CA LYS A 46 -1.17 7.82 -9.96
C LYS A 46 -0.46 9.17 -9.95
N VAL A 47 0.86 9.14 -9.82
CA VAL A 47 1.72 10.32 -9.77
C VAL A 47 3.00 10.05 -10.57
N PHE A 48 3.68 11.10 -11.00
CA PHE A 48 4.95 10.96 -11.69
C PHE A 48 5.93 12.01 -11.14
N GLU A 49 6.92 11.54 -10.38
CA GLU A 49 8.01 12.35 -9.82
C GLU A 49 7.60 13.51 -8.90
N ASP A 50 6.32 13.56 -8.52
CA ASP A 50 5.73 14.54 -7.62
C ASP A 50 5.04 13.83 -6.45
N ASN A 51 5.26 14.30 -5.22
CA ASN A 51 4.67 13.73 -4.00
C ASN A 51 3.63 14.61 -3.33
N VAL A 52 3.27 15.78 -3.86
CA VAL A 52 2.30 16.72 -3.25
C VAL A 52 0.95 16.03 -3.03
N LEU A 53 0.40 15.38 -4.06
CA LEU A 53 -0.86 14.65 -3.95
C LEU A 53 -0.77 13.45 -3.00
N VAL A 54 0.41 12.86 -2.87
CA VAL A 54 0.64 11.79 -1.89
C VAL A 54 0.50 12.38 -0.48
N ARG A 55 1.13 13.52 -0.21
CA ARG A 55 1.06 14.19 1.10
C ARG A 55 -0.36 14.56 1.49
N GLU A 56 -1.08 15.23 0.59
CA GLU A 56 -2.46 15.66 0.83
C GLU A 56 -3.36 14.47 1.17
N LEU A 57 -3.20 13.35 0.47
CA LEU A 57 -3.99 12.14 0.73
C LEU A 57 -3.63 11.49 2.08
N LEU A 58 -2.35 11.50 2.45
CA LEU A 58 -1.87 10.97 3.74
C LEU A 58 -2.38 11.79 4.94
N GLU A 59 -2.67 13.08 4.74
CA GLU A 59 -3.24 13.97 5.75
C GLU A 59 -4.75 13.74 5.97
N THR A 60 -5.42 13.02 5.05
CA THR A 60 -6.83 12.63 5.20
C THR A 60 -7.01 11.32 5.98
N ARG A 61 -8.24 11.05 6.44
CA ARG A 61 -8.57 9.77 7.09
C ARG A 61 -8.58 8.61 6.09
N GLY A 62 -7.72 7.62 6.34
CA GLY A 62 -7.64 6.39 5.53
C GLY A 62 -8.83 5.45 5.68
N GLU A 63 -9.54 5.46 6.82
CA GLU A 63 -10.74 4.61 7.07
C GLU A 63 -10.49 3.12 6.77
N GLY A 64 -9.32 2.61 7.16
CA GLY A 64 -8.93 1.22 6.93
C GLY A 64 -8.58 0.86 5.47
N ARG A 65 -8.49 1.85 4.57
CA ARG A 65 -8.11 1.64 3.16
C ARG A 65 -6.61 1.35 2.99
N VAL A 66 -6.28 0.67 1.91
CA VAL A 66 -4.92 0.42 1.42
C VAL A 66 -4.66 1.32 0.22
N LEU A 67 -3.70 2.23 0.33
CA LEU A 67 -3.31 3.06 -0.81
C LEU A 67 -2.25 2.36 -1.66
N VAL A 68 -2.52 2.30 -2.95
CA VAL A 68 -1.59 1.84 -3.98
C VAL A 68 -1.16 3.06 -4.80
N ILE A 69 0.14 3.34 -4.82
CA ILE A 69 0.70 4.49 -5.55
C ILE A 69 1.43 3.98 -6.79
N ASP A 70 0.92 4.36 -7.97
CA ASP A 70 1.64 4.19 -9.24
C ASP A 70 2.51 5.41 -9.51
N GLY A 71 3.81 5.28 -9.24
CA GLY A 71 4.83 6.30 -9.51
C GLY A 71 5.47 6.23 -10.91
N GLY A 72 4.92 5.42 -11.82
CA GLY A 72 5.53 5.12 -13.12
C GLY A 72 6.82 4.29 -13.02
N GLY A 73 7.17 3.79 -11.83
CA GLY A 73 8.42 3.06 -11.59
C GLY A 73 9.67 3.94 -11.60
N SER A 74 9.53 5.27 -11.50
CA SER A 74 10.69 6.16 -11.42
C SER A 74 11.48 5.91 -10.12
N MET A 75 12.80 5.89 -10.25
CA MET A 75 13.76 5.75 -9.15
C MET A 75 14.47 7.07 -8.83
N ARG A 76 14.10 8.16 -9.52
CA ARG A 76 14.77 9.47 -9.42
C ARG A 76 14.29 10.27 -8.21
N CYS A 77 13.02 10.13 -7.83
CA CYS A 77 12.41 10.85 -6.72
C CYS A 77 11.69 9.90 -5.76
N ALA A 78 11.81 10.17 -4.46
CA ALA A 78 11.07 9.46 -3.43
C ALA A 78 9.64 10.02 -3.31
N LEU A 79 8.64 9.15 -3.48
CA LEU A 79 7.22 9.51 -3.34
C LEU A 79 6.74 9.44 -1.89
N VAL A 80 7.40 8.62 -1.07
CA VAL A 80 7.20 8.49 0.38
C VAL A 80 8.60 8.44 1.04
N GLY A 81 8.73 8.96 2.26
CA GLY A 81 9.99 9.14 3.00
C GLY A 81 9.78 9.38 4.50
N GLY A 82 10.88 9.46 5.26
CA GLY A 82 10.88 9.37 6.73
C GLY A 82 9.96 10.34 7.50
N LYS A 83 9.64 11.51 6.95
CA LYS A 83 8.70 12.46 7.59
C LYS A 83 7.24 11.99 7.56
N PHE A 84 6.88 11.04 6.70
CA PHE A 84 5.49 10.56 6.55
C PHE A 84 5.17 9.33 7.40
N GLY A 85 6.19 8.59 7.85
CA GLY A 85 6.00 7.52 8.82
C GLY A 85 5.43 8.01 10.16
N ALA A 86 5.68 9.29 10.48
CA ALA A 86 5.21 9.95 11.69
C ALA A 86 3.83 10.64 11.53
N VAL A 87 3.52 11.23 10.37
CA VAL A 87 2.20 11.87 10.12
C VAL A 87 1.06 10.84 10.21
N GLY A 88 1.33 9.59 9.83
CA GLY A 88 0.41 8.46 10.05
C GLY A 88 0.07 8.17 11.52
N SER A 89 0.85 8.69 12.48
CA SER A 89 0.71 8.43 13.92
C SER A 89 0.09 9.59 14.71
N GLU A 90 0.25 10.83 14.25
CA GLU A 90 -0.15 12.04 14.97
C GLU A 90 -1.62 12.45 14.73
N TYR A 91 -2.19 12.11 13.57
CA TYR A 91 -3.53 12.58 13.18
C TYR A 91 -4.68 11.56 13.37
N GLY A 92 -4.46 10.45 14.09
CA GLY A 92 -5.47 9.38 14.17
C GLY A 92 -5.91 8.87 12.79
N VAL A 93 -5.01 8.99 11.81
CA VAL A 93 -5.23 8.65 10.42
C VAL A 93 -5.01 7.16 10.24
N GLU A 94 -6.09 6.44 10.00
CA GLU A 94 -6.07 4.98 9.82
C GLU A 94 -5.47 4.55 8.47
N TRP A 95 -4.55 5.34 7.93
CA TRP A 95 -3.54 4.86 6.99
C TRP A 95 -2.47 4.09 7.76
N ASN A 96 -2.90 2.97 8.35
CA ASN A 96 -2.14 2.08 9.21
C ASN A 96 -0.61 2.12 8.95
N ARG A 97 0.13 2.74 9.87
CA ARG A 97 1.59 2.63 10.15
C ARG A 97 2.44 1.89 9.08
N GLY A 98 2.55 2.45 7.88
CA GLY A 98 3.46 1.93 6.85
C GLY A 98 2.91 0.84 5.92
N LYS A 99 1.59 0.71 5.79
CA LYS A 99 0.95 -0.21 4.85
C LYS A 99 0.77 0.43 3.48
N TRP A 100 1.86 0.50 2.72
CA TRP A 100 1.86 1.02 1.36
C TRP A 100 2.43 -0.04 0.42
N VAL A 101 1.77 -0.25 -0.70
CA VAL A 101 2.32 -1.06 -1.79
C VAL A 101 2.87 -0.08 -2.81
N TYR A 102 4.21 0.01 -2.89
CA TYR A 102 4.90 0.99 -3.74
C TYR A 102 5.86 0.31 -4.71
N LYS A 103 5.79 0.75 -5.98
CA LYS A 103 6.73 0.38 -7.03
C LYS A 103 7.67 1.58 -7.31
N GLY A 104 8.74 1.70 -6.52
CA GLY A 104 9.80 2.70 -6.71
C GLY A 104 10.72 2.83 -5.49
N TRP A 105 11.61 3.81 -5.48
CA TRP A 105 12.63 4.01 -4.43
C TRP A 105 12.12 4.81 -3.22
N MET A 106 12.51 4.41 -2.01
CA MET A 106 12.25 5.10 -0.74
C MET A 106 13.61 5.44 -0.10
N ARG A 107 13.79 6.68 0.37
CA ARG A 107 15.02 7.16 1.02
C ARG A 107 14.76 7.45 2.50
#